data_AF-A0A8C4RH99-F1
#
_entry.id   AF-A0A8C4RH99-F1
#
_cell.length_a   1.000
_cell.length_b   1.000
_cell.length_c   1.000
_cell.angle_alpha   90.00
_cell.angle_beta   90.00
_cell.angle_gamma   90.00
#
_symmetry.space_group_name_H-M   'P 1'
#
loop_
_entity.id
_entity.type
_entity.pdbx_description
1 polymer ?
#
loop_
_entity_poly.entity_id
_entity_poly.type
_entity_poly.pdbx_seq_one_letter_code
_entity_poly.pdbx_strand_id
1 'polypeptide(L)'
;MRAPEVSVILYAFSASTVLLTVFGNLVVIISFSHFRQLHTPSNLLVLSLAVADFMVGIFSMPFKLIQIIENCWYFGDTLCFIYFCISFLLTSVSISNLVFIAIDRYIAVCDPLLYSSKITVPVIQMFIATSWAVSLLYNWVLIYFKGITFTYEHVNICLGKCDVIYTEIWSLVDLIATFILPCSVMVSLYIKIFIVAKRHLRIINSMSQQMVTKERNQCNMSKKSERKAAKTLGIVMAVFLLCWIPYYLCIIFDTYTSFSTPRIVFNSFKLIMTLRICDPESSLVNLFPENH
;
A
#
# COMPACT_ATOMS: atom_id res chain seq x y z
N MET A 1 2.06 23.70 -25.85
CA MET A 1 2.39 22.34 -26.35
C MET A 1 3.78 21.98 -25.85
N ARG A 2 3.97 20.79 -25.26
CA ARG A 2 5.32 20.32 -24.86
C ARG A 2 6.16 20.04 -26.10
N ALA A 3 7.48 20.23 -26.01
CA ALA A 3 8.38 19.82 -27.06
C ALA A 3 8.26 18.29 -27.30
N PRO A 4 8.28 17.82 -28.55
CA PRO A 4 8.07 16.40 -28.86
C PRO A 4 9.08 15.48 -28.15
N GLU A 5 10.32 15.94 -28.00
CA GLU A 5 11.37 15.23 -27.25
C GLU A 5 10.99 14.98 -25.79
N VAL A 6 10.39 15.98 -25.13
CA VAL A 6 9.95 15.86 -23.73
C VAL A 6 8.80 14.86 -23.62
N SER A 7 7.85 14.88 -24.56
CA SER A 7 6.75 13.92 -24.58
C SER A 7 7.26 12.48 -24.78
N VAL A 8 8.22 12.27 -25.69
CA VAL A 8 8.83 10.94 -25.91
C VAL A 8 9.50 10.43 -24.64
N ILE A 9 10.28 11.28 -23.94
CA ILE A 9 10.93 10.90 -22.67
C ILE A 9 9.88 10.52 -21.61
N LEU A 10 8.81 11.31 -21.47
CA LEU A 10 7.74 11.05 -20.50
C LEU A 10 6.99 9.74 -20.80
N TYR A 11 6.69 9.47 -22.08
CA TYR A 11 6.07 8.21 -22.49
C TYR A 11 6.98 7.02 -22.24
N ALA A 12 8.27 7.12 -22.57
CA ALA A 12 9.25 6.07 -22.32
C ALA A 12 9.36 5.77 -20.82
N PHE A 13 9.54 6.79 -19.97
CA PHE A 13 9.59 6.65 -18.51
C PHE A 13 8.30 6.02 -17.94
N SER A 14 7.15 6.46 -18.43
CA SER A 14 5.84 5.95 -18.02
C SER A 14 5.68 4.47 -18.37
N ALA A 15 6.02 4.09 -19.61
CA ALA A 15 6.02 2.71 -20.06
C ALA A 15 6.97 1.85 -19.22
N SER A 16 8.20 2.32 -18.97
CA SER A 16 9.15 1.61 -18.11
C SER A 16 8.59 1.37 -16.71
N THR A 17 7.94 2.37 -16.12
CA THR A 17 7.37 2.25 -14.77
C THR A 17 6.23 1.24 -14.73
N VAL A 18 5.31 1.28 -15.71
CA VAL A 18 4.23 0.29 -15.85
C VAL A 18 4.80 -1.12 -16.00
N LEU A 19 5.77 -1.31 -16.89
CA LEU A 19 6.38 -2.62 -17.12
C LEU A 19 7.08 -3.13 -15.86
N LEU A 20 7.81 -2.28 -15.15
CA LEU A 20 8.46 -2.65 -13.89
C LEU A 20 7.45 -3.08 -12.83
N THR A 21 6.34 -2.36 -12.66
CA THR A 21 5.29 -2.74 -11.70
C THR A 21 4.61 -4.05 -12.09
N VAL A 22 4.23 -4.20 -13.36
CA VAL A 22 3.53 -5.41 -13.83
C VAL A 22 4.44 -6.63 -13.76
N PHE A 23 5.65 -6.55 -14.32
CA PHE A 23 6.57 -7.69 -14.31
C PHE A 23 7.14 -7.97 -12.92
N GLY A 24 7.45 -6.94 -12.13
CA GLY A 24 7.94 -7.10 -10.76
C GLY A 24 6.95 -7.88 -9.90
N ASN A 25 5.67 -7.48 -9.91
CA ASN A 25 4.63 -8.18 -9.14
C ASN A 25 4.26 -9.54 -9.74
N LEU A 26 4.30 -9.68 -11.07
CA LEU A 26 4.11 -10.97 -11.72
C LEU A 26 5.19 -11.98 -11.31
N VAL A 27 6.46 -11.55 -11.19
CA VAL A 27 7.55 -12.40 -10.69
C VAL A 27 7.29 -12.83 -9.25
N VAL A 28 6.76 -11.97 -8.38
CA VAL A 28 6.38 -12.34 -7.00
C VAL A 28 5.28 -13.40 -7.02
N ILE A 29 4.23 -13.22 -7.83
CA ILE A 29 3.11 -14.16 -7.97
C ILE A 29 3.59 -15.52 -8.52
N ILE A 30 4.44 -15.52 -9.55
CA ILE A 30 5.00 -16.74 -10.14
C ILE A 30 5.94 -17.43 -9.15
N SER A 31 6.77 -16.68 -8.43
CA SER A 31 7.66 -17.24 -7.41
C SER A 31 6.85 -17.97 -6.33
N PHE A 32 5.75 -17.37 -5.88
CA PHE A 32 4.86 -18.02 -4.94
C PHE A 32 4.24 -19.31 -5.51
N SER A 33 3.78 -19.31 -6.76
CA SER A 33 3.17 -20.53 -7.35
C SER A 33 4.20 -21.64 -7.57
N HIS A 34 5.44 -21.30 -7.87
CA HIS A 34 6.51 -22.26 -8.17
C HIS A 34 7.18 -22.83 -6.91
N PHE A 35 7.53 -21.99 -5.94
CA PHE A 35 8.30 -22.39 -4.76
C PHE A 35 7.39 -22.74 -3.58
N ARG A 36 7.19 -24.04 -3.34
CA ARG A 36 6.40 -24.55 -2.19
C ARG A 36 6.90 -24.06 -0.83
N GLN A 37 8.20 -23.75 -0.71
CA GLN A 37 8.79 -23.19 0.51
C GLN A 37 8.18 -21.82 0.88
N LEU A 38 7.64 -21.09 -0.10
CA LEU A 38 7.00 -19.80 0.12
C LEU A 38 5.53 -19.92 0.56
N HIS A 39 4.92 -21.12 0.58
CA HIS A 39 3.52 -21.33 0.97
C HIS A 39 3.33 -21.27 2.49
N THR A 40 3.71 -20.16 3.10
CA THR A 40 3.51 -19.87 4.52
C THR A 40 2.33 -18.93 4.71
N PRO A 41 1.65 -18.96 5.88
CA PRO A 41 0.53 -18.06 6.16
C PRO A 41 0.87 -16.59 5.91
N SER A 42 2.00 -16.09 6.43
CA SER A 42 2.38 -14.68 6.26
C SER A 42 2.64 -14.28 4.81
N ASN A 43 3.15 -15.20 3.98
CA ASN A 43 3.43 -14.92 2.57
C ASN A 43 2.15 -14.80 1.73
N LEU A 44 1.01 -15.34 2.18
CA LEU A 44 -0.28 -15.17 1.51
C LEU A 44 -0.77 -13.71 1.56
N LEU A 45 -0.48 -12.98 2.63
CA LEU A 45 -0.80 -11.54 2.71
C LEU A 45 0.04 -10.74 1.70
N VAL A 46 1.32 -11.08 1.56
CA VAL A 46 2.21 -10.48 0.55
C VAL A 46 1.73 -10.82 -0.86
N LEU A 47 1.29 -12.05 -1.10
CA LEU A 47 0.69 -12.43 -2.38
C LEU A 47 -0.57 -11.62 -2.71
N SER A 48 -1.46 -11.42 -1.73
CA SER A 48 -2.66 -10.60 -1.89
C SER A 48 -2.33 -9.15 -2.29
N LEU A 49 -1.27 -8.58 -1.69
CA LEU A 49 -0.80 -7.24 -2.00
C LEU A 49 -0.14 -7.19 -3.40
N ALA A 50 0.70 -8.16 -3.76
CA ALA A 50 1.28 -8.29 -5.09
C ALA A 50 0.23 -8.44 -6.20
N VAL A 51 -0.88 -9.15 -5.93
CA VAL A 51 -2.02 -9.24 -6.86
C VAL A 51 -2.70 -7.87 -7.01
N ALA A 52 -2.89 -7.12 -5.92
CA ALA A 52 -3.45 -5.79 -5.99
C ALA A 52 -2.55 -4.83 -6.80
N ASP A 53 -1.23 -4.87 -6.59
CA ASP A 53 -0.27 -3.99 -7.26
C ASP A 53 -0.04 -4.37 -8.73
N PHE A 54 -0.11 -5.66 -9.06
CA PHE A 54 -0.20 -6.11 -10.45
C PHE A 54 -1.44 -5.52 -11.16
N MET A 55 -2.60 -5.55 -10.50
CA MET A 55 -3.84 -4.99 -11.06
C MET A 55 -3.77 -3.46 -11.21
N VAL A 56 -3.13 -2.75 -10.27
CA VAL A 56 -2.86 -1.30 -10.39
C VAL A 56 -1.98 -1.02 -11.62
N GLY A 57 -0.94 -1.84 -11.83
CA GLY A 57 -0.04 -1.72 -12.98
C GLY A 57 -0.74 -1.85 -14.33
N ILE A 58 -1.73 -2.76 -14.43
CA ILE A 58 -2.47 -2.99 -15.69
C ILE A 58 -3.62 -1.98 -15.87
N PHE A 59 -4.40 -1.72 -14.83
CA PHE A 59 -5.68 -1.01 -14.95
C PHE A 59 -5.66 0.45 -14.51
N SER A 60 -4.74 0.87 -13.64
CA SER A 60 -4.74 2.24 -13.11
C SER A 60 -3.59 3.06 -13.68
N MET A 61 -2.37 2.50 -13.70
CA MET A 61 -1.19 3.24 -14.14
C MET A 61 -1.27 3.76 -15.58
N PRO A 62 -1.65 2.97 -16.61
CA PRO A 62 -1.56 3.42 -17.99
C PRO A 62 -2.49 4.62 -18.26
N PHE A 63 -3.72 4.54 -17.78
CA PHE A 63 -4.71 5.60 -17.94
C PHE A 63 -4.30 6.87 -17.20
N LYS A 64 -3.77 6.72 -15.96
CA LYS A 64 -3.34 7.88 -15.18
C LYS A 64 -2.13 8.57 -15.80
N LEU A 65 -1.16 7.81 -16.29
CA LEU A 65 0.05 8.34 -16.91
C LEU A 65 -0.28 9.07 -18.23
N ILE A 66 -1.14 8.51 -19.07
CA ILE A 66 -1.62 9.17 -20.29
C ILE A 66 -2.33 10.49 -19.93
N GLN A 67 -3.21 10.48 -18.92
CA GLN A 67 -3.89 11.68 -18.46
C GLN A 67 -2.92 12.78 -18.00
N ILE A 68 -1.78 12.42 -17.41
CA ILE A 68 -0.77 13.38 -16.92
C ILE A 68 0.09 13.94 -18.06
N ILE A 69 0.46 13.10 -19.03
CA ILE A 69 1.29 13.52 -20.16
C ILE A 69 0.50 14.48 -21.04
N GLU A 70 -0.73 14.09 -21.39
CA GLU A 70 -1.59 14.83 -22.32
C GLU A 70 -2.48 15.88 -21.63
N ASN A 71 -2.52 15.89 -20.29
CA ASN A 71 -3.41 16.74 -19.48
C ASN A 71 -4.91 16.56 -19.78
N CYS A 72 -5.30 15.48 -20.44
CA CYS A 72 -6.66 15.21 -20.90
C CYS A 72 -7.07 13.76 -20.63
N TRP A 73 -8.35 13.52 -20.35
CA TRP A 73 -8.94 12.19 -20.35
C TRP A 73 -9.61 11.88 -21.69
N TYR A 74 -9.11 10.87 -22.41
CA TYR A 74 -9.63 10.47 -23.74
C TYR A 74 -10.58 9.28 -23.71
N PHE A 75 -10.69 8.59 -22.57
CA PHE A 75 -11.29 7.25 -22.51
C PHE A 75 -12.81 7.27 -22.25
N GLY A 76 -13.40 8.45 -22.11
CA GLY A 76 -14.83 8.63 -21.88
C GLY A 76 -15.26 8.35 -20.44
N ASP A 77 -16.54 8.62 -20.18
CA ASP A 77 -17.10 8.66 -18.83
C ASP A 77 -17.18 7.27 -18.19
N THR A 78 -17.52 6.26 -18.99
CA THR A 78 -17.60 4.86 -18.53
C THR A 78 -16.25 4.36 -18.02
N LEU A 79 -15.16 4.58 -18.78
CA LEU A 79 -13.83 4.18 -18.32
C LEU A 79 -13.33 5.06 -17.18
N CYS A 80 -13.74 6.33 -17.09
CA CYS A 80 -13.44 7.17 -15.93
C CYS A 80 -14.06 6.59 -14.65
N PHE A 81 -15.34 6.22 -14.71
CA PHE A 81 -16.04 5.58 -13.59
C PHE A 81 -15.38 4.24 -13.21
N ILE A 82 -15.12 3.37 -14.18
CA ILE A 82 -14.46 2.07 -13.94
C ILE A 82 -13.07 2.27 -13.33
N TYR A 83 -12.28 3.22 -13.85
CA TYR A 83 -10.96 3.55 -13.32
C TYR A 83 -11.02 3.92 -11.83
N PHE A 84 -11.96 4.77 -11.42
CA PHE A 84 -12.09 5.14 -10.00
C PHE A 84 -12.56 3.98 -9.13
N CYS A 85 -13.54 3.19 -9.59
CA CYS A 85 -14.00 2.01 -8.87
C CYS A 85 -12.86 1.02 -8.60
N ILE A 86 -12.06 0.71 -9.62
CA ILE A 86 -10.91 -0.20 -9.50
C ILE A 86 -9.83 0.45 -8.62
N SER A 87 -9.49 1.72 -8.87
CA SER A 87 -8.40 2.38 -8.14
C SER A 87 -8.71 2.51 -6.66
N PHE A 88 -9.93 2.88 -6.28
CA PHE A 88 -10.34 2.94 -4.88
C PHE A 88 -10.41 1.56 -4.24
N LEU A 89 -10.95 0.56 -4.93
CA LEU A 89 -10.96 -0.83 -4.44
C LEU A 89 -9.54 -1.33 -4.13
N LEU A 90 -8.63 -1.25 -5.10
CA LEU A 90 -7.26 -1.74 -4.96
C LEU A 90 -6.49 -0.97 -3.88
N THR A 91 -6.75 0.33 -3.77
CA THR A 91 -6.18 1.18 -2.72
C THR A 91 -6.66 0.74 -1.33
N SER A 92 -7.97 0.58 -1.12
CA SER A 92 -8.53 0.11 0.15
C SER A 92 -8.06 -1.31 0.54
N VAL A 93 -7.96 -2.21 -0.45
CA VAL A 93 -7.44 -3.58 -0.24
C VAL A 93 -5.98 -3.51 0.22
N SER A 94 -5.18 -2.66 -0.40
CA SER A 94 -3.75 -2.53 -0.06
C SER A 94 -3.54 -2.02 1.35
N ILE A 95 -4.28 -0.97 1.75
CA ILE A 95 -4.25 -0.45 3.13
C ILE A 95 -4.65 -1.54 4.12
N SER A 96 -5.74 -2.25 3.84
CA SER A 96 -6.25 -3.32 4.72
C SER A 96 -5.24 -4.46 4.85
N ASN A 97 -4.61 -4.87 3.74
CA ASN A 97 -3.54 -5.88 3.74
C ASN A 97 -2.33 -5.41 4.56
N LEU A 98 -1.91 -4.13 4.45
CA LEU A 98 -0.82 -3.58 5.28
C LEU A 98 -1.15 -3.61 6.78
N VAL A 99 -2.40 -3.32 7.16
CA VAL A 99 -2.86 -3.46 8.55
C VAL A 99 -2.81 -4.92 9.00
N PHE A 100 -3.27 -5.87 8.18
CA PHE A 100 -3.20 -7.30 8.51
C PHE A 100 -1.76 -7.82 8.58
N ILE A 101 -0.85 -7.32 7.74
CA ILE A 101 0.59 -7.60 7.83
C ILE A 101 1.14 -7.07 9.16
N ALA A 102 0.75 -5.87 9.60
CA ALA A 102 1.15 -5.33 10.89
C ALA A 102 0.63 -6.19 12.06
N ILE A 103 -0.60 -6.71 11.97
CA ILE A 103 -1.18 -7.63 12.97
C ILE A 103 -0.45 -8.97 12.99
N ASP A 104 -0.21 -9.59 11.82
CA ASP A 104 0.58 -10.83 11.67
C ASP A 104 1.96 -10.67 12.34
N ARG A 105 2.66 -9.58 12.04
CA ARG A 105 3.96 -9.27 12.65
C ARG A 105 3.87 -9.05 14.15
N TYR A 106 2.83 -8.36 14.61
CA TYR A 106 2.61 -8.15 16.04
C TYR A 106 2.46 -9.48 16.78
N ILE A 107 1.65 -10.41 16.26
CA ILE A 107 1.44 -11.72 16.87
C ILE A 107 2.72 -12.55 16.82
N ALA A 108 3.45 -12.54 15.70
CA ALA A 108 4.72 -13.26 15.56
C ALA A 108 5.79 -12.81 16.59
N VAL A 109 5.86 -11.50 16.88
CA VAL A 109 6.86 -10.94 17.80
C VAL A 109 6.40 -11.03 19.26
N CYS A 110 5.12 -10.78 19.55
CA CYS A 110 4.62 -10.71 20.92
C CYS A 110 4.26 -12.09 21.50
N ASP A 111 3.78 -13.01 20.67
CA ASP A 111 3.31 -14.34 21.07
C ASP A 111 4.02 -15.48 20.29
N PRO A 112 5.36 -15.55 20.26
CA PRO A 112 6.10 -16.47 19.38
C PRO A 112 5.76 -17.96 19.60
N LEU A 113 5.49 -18.37 20.84
CA LEU A 113 5.17 -19.77 21.19
C LEU A 113 3.77 -20.20 20.73
N LEU A 114 2.84 -19.26 20.60
CA LEU A 114 1.46 -19.51 20.18
C LEU A 114 1.24 -19.11 18.71
N TYR A 115 2.25 -18.55 18.05
CA TYR A 115 2.12 -18.07 16.68
C TYR A 115 1.67 -19.17 15.72
N SER A 116 2.33 -20.33 15.73
CA SER A 116 2.03 -21.44 14.82
C SER A 116 0.64 -22.06 15.05
N SER A 117 0.05 -21.90 16.24
CA SER A 117 -1.30 -22.38 16.52
C SER A 117 -2.38 -21.32 16.22
N LYS A 118 -2.06 -20.03 16.38
CA LYS A 118 -2.98 -18.91 16.10
C LYS A 118 -3.04 -18.54 14.62
N ILE A 119 -1.89 -18.50 13.94
CA ILE A 119 -1.76 -18.04 12.55
C ILE A 119 -1.59 -19.26 11.64
N THR A 120 -2.71 -19.68 11.06
CA THR A 120 -2.79 -20.77 10.10
C THR A 120 -3.25 -20.26 8.74
N VAL A 121 -3.10 -21.08 7.69
CA VAL A 121 -3.50 -20.72 6.32
C VAL A 121 -4.98 -20.29 6.24
N PRO A 122 -5.97 -21.00 6.83
CA PRO A 122 -7.36 -20.58 6.79
C PRO A 122 -7.61 -19.22 7.48
N VAL A 123 -6.89 -18.93 8.57
CA VAL A 123 -7.00 -17.64 9.28
C VAL A 123 -6.52 -16.49 8.39
N ILE A 124 -5.40 -16.66 7.69
CA ILE A 124 -4.92 -15.64 6.76
C ILE A 124 -5.83 -15.52 5.52
N GLN A 125 -6.35 -16.63 5.00
CA GLN A 125 -7.35 -16.58 3.92
C GLN A 125 -8.60 -15.80 4.36
N MET A 126 -9.03 -15.94 5.61
CA MET A 126 -10.10 -15.13 6.19
C MET A 126 -9.72 -13.65 6.31
N PHE A 127 -8.47 -13.31 6.68
CA PHE A 127 -7.99 -11.92 6.66
C PHE A 127 -8.06 -11.32 5.25
N ILE A 128 -7.59 -12.06 4.24
CA ILE A 128 -7.65 -11.62 2.83
C ILE A 128 -9.11 -11.47 2.40
N ALA A 129 -9.96 -12.47 2.63
CA ALA A 129 -11.38 -12.38 2.27
C ALA A 129 -12.07 -11.17 2.92
N THR A 130 -11.73 -10.89 4.18
CA THR A 130 -12.23 -9.71 4.90
C THR A 130 -11.71 -8.41 4.29
N SER A 131 -10.42 -8.35 3.90
CA SER A 131 -9.84 -7.14 3.29
C SER A 131 -10.53 -6.77 1.98
N TRP A 132 -10.79 -7.77 1.12
CA TRP A 132 -11.52 -7.58 -0.14
C TRP A 132 -12.99 -7.23 0.10
N ALA A 133 -13.67 -7.96 0.99
CA ALA A 133 -15.10 -7.74 1.26
C ALA A 133 -15.37 -6.36 1.87
N VAL A 134 -14.58 -5.94 2.87
CA VAL A 134 -14.71 -4.62 3.51
C VAL A 134 -14.38 -3.51 2.51
N SER A 135 -13.37 -3.70 1.66
CA SER A 135 -13.00 -2.71 0.64
C SER A 135 -14.10 -2.55 -0.41
N LEU A 136 -14.69 -3.66 -0.88
CA LEU A 136 -15.84 -3.64 -1.80
C LEU A 136 -17.05 -2.95 -1.16
N LEU A 137 -17.37 -3.30 0.09
CA LEU A 137 -18.49 -2.72 0.81
C LEU A 137 -18.31 -1.21 0.99
N TYR A 138 -17.13 -0.76 1.42
CA TYR A 138 -16.81 0.65 1.59
C TYR A 138 -17.00 1.44 0.28
N ASN A 139 -16.45 0.92 -0.82
CA ASN A 139 -16.59 1.54 -2.14
C ASN A 139 -18.04 1.59 -2.63
N TRP A 140 -18.77 0.49 -2.43
CA TRP A 140 -20.18 0.43 -2.77
C TRP A 140 -21.00 1.45 -1.96
N VAL A 141 -20.76 1.56 -0.65
CA VAL A 141 -21.40 2.54 0.23
C VAL A 141 -21.08 3.98 -0.23
N LEU A 142 -19.81 4.28 -0.51
CA LEU A 142 -19.38 5.60 -1.01
C LEU A 142 -20.14 6.01 -2.27
N ILE A 143 -20.29 5.08 -3.23
CA ILE A 143 -20.99 5.34 -4.50
C ILE A 143 -22.52 5.41 -4.29
N TYR A 144 -23.09 4.47 -3.54
CA TYR A 144 -24.55 4.38 -3.31
C TYR A 144 -25.10 5.65 -2.65
N PHE A 145 -24.38 6.18 -1.64
CA PHE A 145 -24.76 7.42 -0.96
C PHE A 145 -24.27 8.68 -1.68
N LYS A 146 -23.81 8.57 -2.94
CA LYS A 146 -23.33 9.69 -3.76
C LYS A 146 -22.26 10.53 -3.05
N GLY A 147 -21.36 9.87 -2.31
CA GLY A 147 -20.30 10.55 -1.58
C GLY A 147 -19.19 11.13 -2.47
N ILE A 148 -19.18 10.69 -3.72
CA ILE A 148 -18.32 11.21 -4.77
C ILE A 148 -19.16 11.64 -5.97
N THR A 149 -18.73 12.71 -6.61
CA THR A 149 -19.22 13.15 -7.91
C THR A 149 -18.06 13.19 -8.90
N PHE A 150 -18.36 12.86 -10.15
CA PHE A 150 -17.39 12.89 -11.24
C PHE A 150 -17.71 14.11 -12.11
N THR A 151 -16.70 14.91 -12.40
CA THR A 151 -16.84 16.06 -13.31
C THR A 151 -16.39 15.69 -14.71
N TYR A 152 -17.24 15.95 -15.70
CA TYR A 152 -17.01 15.71 -17.12
C TYR A 152 -17.11 17.06 -17.87
N GLU A 153 -16.14 17.40 -18.71
CA GLU A 153 -16.11 18.70 -19.41
C GLU A 153 -15.67 18.52 -20.87
N HIS A 154 -16.61 18.39 -21.80
CA HIS A 154 -16.29 18.09 -23.20
C HIS A 154 -15.72 19.29 -23.97
N VAL A 155 -14.56 19.13 -24.61
CA VAL A 155 -13.98 20.14 -25.51
C VAL A 155 -13.43 19.46 -26.77
N ASN A 156 -14.21 19.46 -27.86
CA ASN A 156 -13.99 19.14 -29.29
C ASN A 156 -13.07 17.97 -29.74
N ILE A 157 -12.00 17.60 -29.01
CA ILE A 157 -11.13 16.41 -29.21
C ILE A 157 -10.84 15.71 -27.87
N CYS A 158 -10.93 16.44 -26.74
CA CYS A 158 -10.79 15.95 -25.38
C CYS A 158 -12.18 15.75 -24.75
N LEU A 159 -12.46 14.58 -24.17
CA LEU A 159 -13.72 14.36 -23.43
C LEU A 159 -13.78 15.15 -22.12
N GLY A 160 -12.63 15.61 -21.62
CA GLY A 160 -12.55 16.54 -20.51
C GLY A 160 -11.71 16.09 -19.33
N LYS A 161 -12.06 16.64 -18.17
CA LYS A 161 -11.56 16.25 -16.86
C LYS A 161 -12.14 14.88 -16.48
N CYS A 162 -11.34 14.05 -15.82
CA CYS A 162 -11.79 12.85 -15.11
C CYS A 162 -11.26 12.99 -13.68
N ASP A 163 -11.99 13.80 -12.91
CA ASP A 163 -11.68 14.14 -11.53
C ASP A 163 -12.82 13.71 -10.62
N VAL A 164 -12.45 13.21 -9.45
CA VAL A 164 -13.36 12.83 -8.38
C VAL A 164 -13.41 13.96 -7.36
N ILE A 165 -14.63 14.36 -7.00
CA ILE A 165 -14.89 15.37 -5.98
C ILE A 165 -15.69 14.69 -4.87
N TYR A 166 -15.14 14.72 -3.66
CA TYR A 166 -15.82 14.24 -2.47
C TYR A 166 -16.79 15.31 -1.98
N THR A 167 -17.92 14.90 -1.41
CA THR A 167 -18.70 15.83 -0.59
C THR A 167 -17.99 16.09 0.74
N GLU A 168 -18.31 17.19 1.41
CA GLU A 168 -17.72 17.56 2.71
C GLU A 168 -17.69 16.39 3.69
N ILE A 169 -18.84 15.77 3.96
CA ILE A 169 -18.96 14.65 4.89
C ILE A 169 -18.11 13.46 4.44
N TRP A 170 -18.19 13.09 3.17
CA TRP A 170 -17.48 11.92 2.66
C TRP A 170 -15.97 12.13 2.55
N SER A 171 -15.50 13.37 2.38
CA SER A 171 -14.08 13.71 2.43
C SER A 171 -13.46 13.42 3.81
N LEU A 172 -14.19 13.72 4.89
CA LEU A 172 -13.77 13.41 6.27
C LEU A 172 -13.88 11.91 6.56
N VAL A 173 -14.95 11.27 6.10
CA VAL A 173 -15.12 9.82 6.26
C VAL A 173 -13.99 9.06 5.56
N ASP A 174 -13.64 9.45 4.34
CA ASP A 174 -12.51 8.86 3.59
C ASP A 174 -11.19 9.08 4.31
N LEU A 175 -10.89 10.31 4.73
CA LEU A 175 -9.71 10.64 5.54
C LEU A 175 -9.60 9.75 6.80
N ILE A 176 -10.70 9.57 7.52
CA ILE A 176 -10.69 8.77 8.75
C ILE A 176 -10.53 7.29 8.43
N ALA A 177 -11.33 6.76 7.51
CA ALA A 177 -11.45 5.33 7.25
C ALA A 177 -10.21 4.75 6.55
N THR A 178 -9.59 5.52 5.65
CA THR A 178 -8.50 5.01 4.80
C THR A 178 -7.13 5.50 5.26
N PHE A 179 -7.06 6.58 6.03
CA PHE A 179 -5.78 7.12 6.53
C PHE A 179 -5.67 7.12 8.06
N ILE A 180 -6.47 7.90 8.77
CA ILE A 180 -6.26 8.10 10.22
C ILE A 180 -6.40 6.79 11.01
N LEU A 181 -7.46 6.02 10.76
CA LEU A 181 -7.71 4.77 11.48
C LEU A 181 -6.63 3.71 11.15
N PRO A 182 -6.34 3.37 9.87
CA PRO A 182 -5.27 2.43 9.54
C PRO A 182 -3.90 2.87 10.08
N CYS A 183 -3.57 4.15 9.98
CA CYS A 183 -2.30 4.67 10.49
C CYS A 183 -2.21 4.55 12.00
N SER A 184 -3.28 4.89 12.74
CA SER A 184 -3.30 4.77 14.19
C SER A 184 -3.12 3.33 14.65
N VAL A 185 -3.81 2.39 13.99
CA VAL A 185 -3.66 0.96 14.26
C VAL A 185 -2.22 0.52 13.98
N MET A 186 -1.68 0.79 12.79
CA MET A 186 -0.30 0.43 12.46
C MET A 186 0.70 1.02 13.45
N VAL A 187 0.64 2.33 13.72
CA VAL A 187 1.55 3.01 14.67
C VAL A 187 1.48 2.38 16.05
N SER A 188 0.29 2.10 16.56
CA SER A 188 0.12 1.47 17.86
C SER A 188 0.77 0.07 17.91
N LEU A 189 0.55 -0.77 16.88
CA LEU A 189 1.11 -2.12 16.79
C LEU A 189 2.63 -2.08 16.70
N TYR A 190 3.20 -1.21 15.87
CA TYR A 190 4.64 -1.11 15.69
C TYR A 190 5.36 -0.52 16.90
N ILE A 191 4.74 0.42 17.63
CA ILE A 191 5.27 0.88 18.92
C ILE A 191 5.33 -0.31 19.90
N LYS A 192 4.27 -1.13 19.97
CA LYS A 192 4.25 -2.32 20.85
C LYS A 192 5.33 -3.34 20.44
N ILE A 193 5.46 -3.63 19.15
CA ILE A 193 6.51 -4.50 18.60
C ILE A 193 7.89 -3.97 19.02
N PHE A 194 8.14 -2.68 18.87
CA PHE A 194 9.43 -2.08 19.21
C PHE A 194 9.75 -2.16 20.71
N ILE A 195 8.74 -1.96 21.57
CA ILE A 195 8.87 -2.11 23.03
C ILE A 195 9.22 -3.56 23.38
N VAL A 196 8.49 -4.53 22.82
CA VAL A 196 8.70 -5.96 23.07
C VAL A 196 10.08 -6.40 22.57
N ALA A 197 10.46 -6.02 21.35
CA ALA A 197 11.79 -6.28 20.81
C ALA A 197 12.90 -5.71 21.72
N LYS A 198 12.75 -4.46 22.20
CA LYS A 198 13.69 -3.88 23.17
C LYS A 198 13.73 -4.65 24.49
N ARG A 199 12.60 -5.17 24.98
CA ARG A 199 12.54 -5.98 26.20
C ARG A 199 13.30 -7.30 26.02
N HIS A 200 13.07 -8.02 24.92
CA HIS A 200 13.81 -9.25 24.61
C HIS A 200 15.32 -8.97 24.56
N LEU A 201 15.75 -7.87 23.93
CA LEU A 201 17.16 -7.48 23.91
C LEU A 201 17.76 -7.22 25.30
N ARG A 202 17.02 -6.58 26.20
CA ARG A 202 17.49 -6.34 27.58
C ARG A 202 17.70 -7.64 28.35
N ILE A 203 16.71 -8.54 28.32
CA ILE A 203 16.76 -9.84 29.01
C ILE A 203 17.92 -10.68 28.46
N ILE A 204 18.06 -10.74 27.15
CA ILE A 204 19.11 -11.54 26.53
C ILE A 204 20.50 -10.92 26.76
N ASN A 205 20.63 -9.59 26.78
CA ASN A 205 21.91 -8.96 27.12
C ASN A 205 22.33 -9.24 28.58
N SER A 206 21.37 -9.26 29.53
CA SER A 206 21.66 -9.68 30.92
C SER A 206 22.06 -11.15 31.03
N MET A 207 21.49 -12.05 30.20
CA MET A 207 21.85 -13.47 30.20
C MET A 207 23.16 -13.77 29.43
N SER A 208 23.51 -12.95 28.44
CA SER A 208 24.68 -13.15 27.57
C SER A 208 26.03 -12.98 28.27
N GLN A 209 26.07 -12.45 29.50
CA GLN A 209 27.29 -12.48 30.33
C GLN A 209 27.66 -13.90 30.80
N GLN A 210 26.75 -14.88 30.68
CA GLN A 210 26.94 -16.26 31.13
C GLN A 210 26.98 -17.31 29.99
N MET A 211 26.85 -16.92 28.72
CA MET A 211 26.71 -17.87 27.59
C MET A 211 28.01 -18.12 26.81
N VAL A 212 28.19 -19.35 26.33
CA VAL A 212 29.33 -19.81 25.51
C VAL A 212 29.39 -19.06 24.18
N THR A 213 30.59 -18.82 23.66
CA THR A 213 30.88 -17.98 22.47
C THR A 213 30.05 -18.34 21.22
N LYS A 214 29.70 -19.62 21.03
CA LYS A 214 28.90 -20.11 19.90
C LYS A 214 27.42 -19.71 20.01
N GLU A 215 26.82 -19.87 21.19
CA GLU A 215 25.43 -19.46 21.46
C GLU A 215 25.28 -17.94 21.42
N ARG A 216 26.30 -17.22 21.89
CA ARG A 216 26.36 -15.75 21.80
C ARG A 216 26.33 -15.26 20.35
N ASN A 217 27.01 -15.94 19.43
CA ASN A 217 27.02 -15.59 18.00
C ASN A 217 25.65 -15.86 17.33
N GLN A 218 25.03 -17.01 17.60
CA GLN A 218 23.70 -17.35 17.07
C GLN A 218 22.63 -16.40 17.60
N CYS A 219 22.69 -16.07 18.89
CA CYS A 219 21.85 -15.08 19.52
C CYS A 219 22.02 -13.68 18.92
N ASN A 220 23.25 -13.21 18.71
CA ASN A 220 23.52 -11.91 18.09
C ASN A 220 23.01 -11.84 16.65
N MET A 221 23.04 -12.94 15.90
CA MET A 221 22.46 -13.01 14.56
C MET A 221 20.93 -12.88 14.57
N SER A 222 20.24 -13.56 15.51
CA SER A 222 18.78 -13.40 15.70
C SER A 222 18.42 -11.95 16.05
N LYS A 223 19.16 -11.33 16.99
CA LYS A 223 18.97 -9.92 17.38
C LYS A 223 19.13 -8.95 16.20
N LYS A 224 20.09 -9.22 15.30
CA LYS A 224 20.35 -8.39 14.11
C LYS A 224 19.20 -8.52 13.09
N SER A 225 18.68 -9.73 12.90
CA SER A 225 17.55 -10.00 12.01
C SER A 225 16.26 -9.32 12.49
N GLU A 226 15.90 -9.48 13.77
CA GLU A 226 14.71 -8.86 14.37
C GLU A 226 14.77 -7.32 14.35
N ARG A 227 15.94 -6.74 14.65
CA ARG A 227 16.13 -5.28 14.59
C ARG A 227 16.06 -4.76 13.16
N LYS A 228 16.57 -5.52 12.18
CA LYS A 228 16.45 -5.19 10.75
C LYS A 228 14.98 -5.21 10.35
N ALA A 229 14.22 -6.21 10.76
CA ALA A 229 12.78 -6.30 10.52
C ALA A 229 12.00 -5.14 11.12
N ALA A 230 12.16 -4.84 12.41
CA ALA A 230 11.48 -3.72 13.05
C ALA A 230 11.86 -2.36 12.43
N LYS A 231 13.13 -2.18 12.02
CA LYS A 231 13.59 -0.96 11.35
C LYS A 231 12.94 -0.80 9.97
N THR A 232 12.91 -1.87 9.17
CA THR A 232 12.26 -1.85 7.86
C THR A 232 10.78 -1.49 8.03
N LEU A 233 10.07 -2.14 8.95
CA LEU A 233 8.65 -1.87 9.22
C LEU A 233 8.39 -0.41 9.64
N GLY A 234 9.26 0.19 10.46
CA GLY A 234 9.15 1.60 10.84
C GLY A 234 9.38 2.58 9.66
N ILE A 235 10.32 2.28 8.77
CA ILE A 235 10.56 3.07 7.54
C ILE A 235 9.34 2.99 6.63
N VAL A 236 8.82 1.78 6.45
CA VAL A 236 7.64 1.47 5.65
C VAL A 236 6.44 2.32 6.08
N MET A 237 6.16 2.39 7.39
CA MET A 237 5.07 3.24 7.88
C MET A 237 5.33 4.73 7.67
N ALA A 238 6.56 5.19 7.89
CA ALA A 238 6.89 6.60 7.75
C ALA A 238 6.72 7.06 6.30
N VAL A 239 7.14 6.23 5.35
CA VAL A 239 6.95 6.47 3.91
C VAL A 239 5.46 6.48 3.55
N PHE A 240 4.68 5.49 4.02
CA PHE A 240 3.23 5.47 3.82
C PHE A 240 2.57 6.76 4.35
N LEU A 241 2.90 7.18 5.58
CA LEU A 241 2.37 8.41 6.17
C LEU A 241 2.72 9.66 5.36
N LEU A 242 4.00 9.81 5.00
CA LEU A 242 4.48 11.00 4.29
C LEU A 242 3.88 11.16 2.89
N CYS A 243 3.54 10.04 2.22
CA CYS A 243 3.00 10.10 0.87
C CYS A 243 1.50 10.43 0.82
N TRP A 244 0.76 10.05 1.85
CA TRP A 244 -0.69 10.23 1.89
C TRP A 244 -1.13 11.57 2.51
N ILE A 245 -0.32 12.15 3.40
CA ILE A 245 -0.61 13.46 4.00
C ILE A 245 -0.87 14.54 2.94
N PRO A 246 -0.01 14.76 1.94
CA PRO A 246 -0.24 15.83 0.96
C PRO A 246 -1.52 15.65 0.16
N TYR A 247 -1.88 14.41 -0.18
CA TYR A 247 -3.12 14.09 -0.88
C TYR A 247 -4.36 14.49 -0.06
N TYR A 248 -4.40 14.09 1.21
CA TYR A 248 -5.51 14.44 2.09
C TYR A 248 -5.58 15.93 2.40
N LEU A 249 -4.44 16.59 2.54
CA LEU A 249 -4.41 18.05 2.68
C LEU A 249 -5.07 18.70 1.46
N CYS A 250 -4.71 18.30 0.24
CA CYS A 250 -5.35 18.83 -0.97
C CYS A 250 -6.87 18.58 -0.99
N ILE A 251 -7.33 17.38 -0.62
CA ILE A 251 -8.77 17.08 -0.55
C ILE A 251 -9.47 18.02 0.42
N ILE A 252 -8.94 18.18 1.63
CA ILE A 252 -9.55 19.02 2.66
C ILE A 252 -9.53 20.49 2.25
N PHE A 253 -8.44 21.00 1.69
CA PHE A 253 -8.38 22.37 1.18
C PHE A 253 -9.38 22.60 0.06
N ASP A 254 -9.44 21.73 -0.95
CA ASP A 254 -10.37 21.87 -2.08
C ASP A 254 -11.84 21.76 -1.66
N THR A 255 -12.12 21.02 -0.58
CA THR A 255 -13.50 20.78 -0.11
C THR A 255 -13.98 21.88 0.85
N TYR A 256 -13.12 22.38 1.73
CA TYR A 256 -13.50 23.30 2.82
C TYR A 256 -13.08 24.75 2.60
N THR A 257 -12.30 25.04 1.57
CA THR A 257 -11.87 26.40 1.26
C THR A 257 -12.23 26.76 -0.18
N SER A 258 -12.32 28.05 -0.49
CA SER A 258 -12.49 28.51 -1.88
C SER A 258 -11.23 28.35 -2.74
N PHE A 259 -10.19 27.71 -2.21
CA PHE A 259 -8.97 27.42 -2.94
C PHE A 259 -9.15 26.16 -3.79
N SER A 260 -8.72 26.22 -5.05
CA SER A 260 -8.66 25.04 -5.91
C SER A 260 -7.19 24.69 -6.15
N THR A 261 -6.79 23.53 -5.66
CA THR A 261 -5.45 23.00 -5.87
C THR A 261 -5.17 22.89 -7.36
N PRO A 262 -4.03 23.41 -7.85
CA PRO A 262 -3.67 23.27 -9.26
C PRO A 262 -3.69 21.80 -9.68
N ARG A 263 -4.37 21.50 -10.79
CA ARG A 263 -4.60 20.13 -11.26
C ARG A 263 -3.32 19.30 -11.39
N ILE A 264 -2.22 19.95 -11.76
CA ILE A 264 -0.88 19.35 -11.87
C ILE A 264 -0.40 18.84 -10.50
N VAL A 265 -0.59 19.62 -9.44
CA VAL A 265 -0.21 19.26 -8.06
C VAL A 265 -1.03 18.07 -7.58
N PHE A 266 -2.35 18.14 -7.73
CA PHE A 266 -3.24 17.06 -7.32
C PHE A 266 -2.98 15.76 -8.10
N ASN A 267 -2.74 15.87 -9.40
CA ASN A 267 -2.37 14.73 -10.24
C ASN A 267 -0.99 14.16 -9.89
N SER A 268 -0.04 14.98 -9.44
CA SER A 268 1.27 14.51 -8.98
C SER A 268 1.16 13.67 -7.73
N PHE A 269 0.32 14.07 -6.75
CA PHE A 269 0.07 13.23 -5.57
C PHE A 269 -0.67 11.94 -5.91
N LYS A 270 -1.70 12.02 -6.76
CA LYS A 270 -2.36 10.82 -7.29
C LYS A 270 -1.38 9.90 -8.01
N LEU A 271 -0.43 10.47 -8.76
CA LEU A 271 0.62 9.69 -9.43
C LEU A 271 1.53 9.00 -8.41
N ILE A 272 2.03 9.70 -7.40
CA ILE A 272 2.89 9.11 -6.36
C ILE A 272 2.20 7.91 -5.69
N MET A 273 0.92 8.04 -5.35
CA MET A 273 0.13 6.94 -4.79
C MET A 273 -0.10 5.82 -5.80
N THR A 274 -0.46 6.16 -7.04
CA THR A 274 -0.70 5.19 -8.12
C THR A 274 0.56 4.39 -8.43
N LEU A 275 1.72 5.05 -8.44
CA LEU A 275 3.03 4.44 -8.67
C LEU A 275 3.47 3.50 -7.56
N ARG A 276 2.73 3.45 -6.44
CA ARG A 276 3.06 2.63 -5.27
C ARG A 276 4.51 2.84 -4.81
N ILE A 277 5.09 4.02 -5.07
CA ILE A 277 6.45 4.38 -4.64
C ILE A 277 6.58 4.24 -3.12
N CYS A 278 5.44 4.36 -2.44
CA CYS A 278 5.33 4.35 -1.01
C CYS A 278 4.84 3.01 -0.46
N ASP A 279 4.54 2.03 -1.32
CA ASP A 279 4.22 0.68 -0.86
C ASP A 279 5.50 -0.12 -0.60
N PRO A 280 5.57 -0.76 0.57
CA PRO A 280 6.80 -1.31 1.11
C PRO A 280 7.17 -2.71 0.60
N GLU A 281 6.45 -3.25 -0.38
CA GLU A 281 6.45 -4.67 -0.74
C GLU A 281 7.86 -5.22 -0.99
N SER A 282 8.69 -4.47 -1.71
CA SER A 282 10.07 -4.85 -2.06
C SER A 282 11.00 -4.99 -0.86
N SER A 283 10.68 -4.35 0.27
CA SER A 283 11.48 -4.41 1.50
C SER A 283 11.05 -5.55 2.44
N LEU A 284 9.83 -6.07 2.29
CA LEU A 284 9.27 -7.12 3.14
C LEU A 284 9.75 -8.53 2.73
N VAL A 285 10.03 -8.76 1.45
CA VAL A 285 10.56 -10.05 0.96
C VAL A 285 11.91 -10.39 1.61
N ASN A 286 12.71 -9.37 1.95
CA ASN A 286 14.03 -9.53 2.60
C ASN A 286 13.96 -9.70 4.14
N LEU A 287 12.76 -9.84 4.72
CA LEU A 287 12.54 -9.95 6.18
C LEU A 287 12.23 -11.36 6.66
N PHE A 288 12.08 -12.32 5.76
CA PHE A 288 11.87 -13.71 6.15
C PHE A 288 13.23 -14.34 6.44
N PRO A 289 13.47 -14.87 7.64
CA PRO A 289 14.67 -15.64 7.89
C PRO A 289 14.63 -16.85 6.96
N GLU A 290 15.69 -17.01 6.16
CA GLU A 290 16.06 -18.30 5.59
C GLU A 290 16.22 -19.25 6.78
N ASN A 291 15.18 -20.01 7.09
CA ASN A 291 15.29 -21.14 8.00
C ASN A 291 16.08 -22.22 7.26
N HIS A 292 17.39 -22.26 7.51
CA HIS A 292 18.21 -23.45 7.34
C HIS A 292 18.09 -24.34 8.58
#